data_AF-A0A132CA58-F1
#
_entry.id   AF-A0A132CA58-F1
#
_cell.length_a   1.000
_cell.length_b   1.000
_cell.length_c   1.000
_cell.angle_alpha   90.00
_cell.angle_beta   90.00
_cell.angle_gamma   90.00
#
_symmetry.space_group_name_H-M   'P 1'
#
loop_
_entity.id
_entity.type
_entity.pdbx_description
1 polymer ?
#
loop_
_entity_poly.entity_id
_entity_poly.type
_entity_poly.pdbx_seq_one_letter_code
_entity_poly.pdbx_strand_id
1 'polypeptide(L)'
;MPTKIVDLSARSEIIRDEPFHVHFWECTPDEYLEYLSHPRAFLSKIGINIPDDCRIETTIENHDWIGQHAPGLKSANGTIICNVGGGNVARAVYRVVSYGHDHATVGKFKKQLLHAEDEQQKQ
;
A
#
# COMPACT_ATOMS: atom_id res chain seq x y z
N MET A 1 4.81 -13.88 3.14
CA MET A 1 4.82 -13.07 1.91
C MET A 1 3.63 -12.11 1.94
N PRO A 2 3.82 -10.83 1.56
CA PRO A 2 2.73 -9.87 1.46
C PRO A 2 1.58 -10.39 0.61
N THR A 3 0.36 -10.00 0.96
CA THR A 3 -0.85 -10.50 0.32
C THR A 3 -1.66 -9.36 -0.27
N LYS A 4 -2.70 -9.71 -1.05
CA LYS A 4 -3.61 -8.75 -1.70
C LYS A 4 -2.88 -7.62 -2.45
N ILE A 5 -1.82 -7.99 -3.18
CA ILE A 5 -1.06 -7.06 -4.02
C ILE A 5 -1.92 -6.70 -5.24
N VAL A 6 -2.18 -5.42 -5.42
CA VAL A 6 -3.02 -4.86 -6.49
C VAL A 6 -2.29 -3.69 -7.14
N ASP A 7 -2.16 -3.72 -8.46
CA ASP A 7 -1.81 -2.57 -9.29
C ASP A 7 -3.09 -1.94 -9.84
N LEU A 8 -3.38 -0.70 -9.45
CA LEU A 8 -4.58 0.02 -9.92
C LEU A 8 -4.44 0.47 -11.37
N SER A 9 -3.23 0.62 -11.89
CA SER A 9 -2.95 0.90 -13.31
C SER A 9 -3.36 -0.29 -14.21
N ALA A 10 -3.37 -1.51 -13.65
CA ALA A 10 -3.94 -2.68 -14.33
C ALA A 10 -5.49 -2.67 -14.34
N ARG A 11 -6.13 -1.91 -13.45
CA ARG A 11 -7.59 -1.88 -13.28
C ARG A 11 -8.27 -0.67 -13.92
N SER A 12 -7.53 0.41 -14.17
CA SER A 12 -8.03 1.63 -14.82
C SER A 12 -7.18 1.98 -16.03
N GLU A 13 -7.83 2.10 -17.20
CA GLU A 13 -7.18 2.54 -18.44
C GLU A 13 -6.70 3.98 -18.33
N ILE A 14 -7.44 4.83 -17.62
CA ILE A 14 -7.09 6.23 -17.38
C ILE A 14 -5.81 6.33 -16.55
N ILE A 15 -5.72 5.59 -15.44
CA ILE A 15 -4.50 5.60 -14.61
C ILE A 15 -3.31 5.04 -15.39
N ARG A 16 -3.54 4.04 -16.25
CA ARG A 16 -2.49 3.43 -17.07
C ARG A 16 -1.83 4.41 -18.04
N ASP A 17 -2.61 5.33 -18.61
CA ASP A 17 -2.12 6.31 -19.58
C ASP A 17 -1.41 7.51 -18.91
N GLU A 18 -1.54 7.65 -17.59
CA GLU A 18 -0.91 8.70 -16.82
C GLU A 18 0.47 8.28 -16.25
N PRO A 19 1.37 9.23 -15.92
CA PRO A 19 2.69 8.92 -15.38
C PRO A 19 2.66 8.49 -13.90
N PHE A 20 1.47 8.26 -13.33
CA PHE A 20 1.29 7.84 -11.95
C PHE A 20 1.20 6.33 -11.86
N HIS A 21 1.89 5.76 -10.87
CA HIS A 21 1.63 4.39 -10.44
C HIS A 21 0.86 4.42 -9.13
N VAL A 22 -0.11 3.52 -8.98
CA VAL A 22 -0.82 3.34 -7.71
C VAL A 22 -1.00 1.85 -7.41
N HIS A 23 -0.53 1.43 -6.25
CA HIS A 23 -0.49 0.06 -5.80
C HIS A 23 -1.08 -0.06 -4.40
N PHE A 24 -1.63 -1.23 -4.10
CA PHE A 24 -2.11 -1.61 -2.78
C PHE A 24 -1.53 -2.98 -2.39
N TRP A 25 -1.19 -3.17 -1.13
CA TRP A 25 -0.82 -4.49 -0.59
C TRP A 25 -1.03 -4.56 0.92
N GLU A 26 -1.16 -5.77 1.44
CA GLU A 26 -1.24 -6.06 2.87
C GLU A 26 0.01 -6.79 3.36
N CYS A 27 0.46 -6.44 4.57
CA CYS A 27 1.58 -7.07 5.26
C CYS A 27 1.18 -7.56 6.64
N THR A 28 1.84 -8.61 7.12
CA THR A 28 1.96 -8.85 8.56
C THR A 28 2.90 -7.82 9.21
N PRO A 29 2.93 -7.68 10.55
CA PRO A 29 3.82 -6.74 11.22
C PRO A 29 5.30 -6.99 10.91
N ASP A 30 5.76 -8.24 10.92
CA ASP A 30 7.14 -8.62 10.62
C ASP A 30 7.53 -8.34 9.16
N GLU A 31 6.63 -8.55 8.21
CA GLU A 31 6.82 -8.13 6.83
C GLU A 31 6.87 -6.59 6.70
N TYR A 32 6.05 -5.89 7.47
CA TYR A 32 6.08 -4.43 7.49
C TYR A 32 7.40 -3.91 8.07
N LEU A 33 7.96 -4.57 9.09
CA LEU A 33 9.30 -4.28 9.60
C LEU A 33 10.38 -4.52 8.53
N GLU A 34 10.26 -5.58 7.74
CA GLU A 34 11.15 -5.81 6.60
C GLU A 34 11.08 -4.67 5.58
N TYR A 35 9.86 -4.21 5.24
CA TYR A 35 9.65 -3.05 4.39
C TYR A 35 10.29 -1.78 4.97
N LEU A 36 10.07 -1.46 6.25
CA LEU A 36 10.66 -0.27 6.87
C LEU A 36 12.19 -0.32 6.90
N SER A 37 12.77 -1.51 7.01
CA SER A 37 14.23 -1.71 7.06
C SER A 37 14.87 -1.64 5.65
N HIS A 38 14.20 -2.21 4.65
CA HIS A 38 14.73 -2.35 3.29
C HIS A 38 13.65 -2.08 2.22
N PRO A 39 13.11 -0.85 2.14
CA PRO A 39 11.88 -0.58 1.39
C PRO A 39 12.00 -0.89 -0.10
N ARG A 40 13.11 -0.51 -0.73
CA ARG A 40 13.32 -0.77 -2.16
C ARG A 40 13.42 -2.26 -2.49
N ALA A 41 14.17 -3.02 -1.68
CA ALA A 41 14.31 -4.46 -1.85
C ALA A 41 12.98 -5.18 -1.63
N PHE A 42 12.23 -4.77 -0.60
CA PHE A 42 10.89 -5.27 -0.32
C PHE A 42 9.92 -5.00 -1.49
N LEU A 43 9.88 -3.77 -1.98
CA LEU A 43 9.01 -3.38 -3.10
C LEU A 43 9.33 -4.19 -4.38
N SER A 44 10.61 -4.40 -4.69
CA SER A 44 11.01 -5.21 -5.84
C SER A 44 10.56 -6.67 -5.71
N LYS A 45 10.61 -7.27 -4.50
CA LYS A 45 10.09 -8.63 -4.25
C LYS A 45 8.61 -8.79 -4.57
N ILE A 46 7.82 -7.73 -4.41
CA ILE A 46 6.39 -7.73 -4.74
C ILE A 46 6.09 -7.18 -6.14
N GLY A 47 7.12 -6.98 -6.97
CA GLY A 47 7.00 -6.56 -8.37
C GLY A 47 7.00 -5.06 -8.61
N ILE A 48 7.16 -4.24 -7.57
CA ILE A 48 7.21 -2.78 -7.66
C ILE A 48 8.66 -2.33 -7.77
N ASN A 49 9.12 -2.07 -9.00
CA ASN A 49 10.49 -1.65 -9.25
C ASN A 49 10.59 -0.12 -9.26
N ILE A 50 11.25 0.43 -8.23
CA ILE A 50 11.44 1.88 -8.08
C ILE A 50 12.89 2.24 -8.50
N PRO A 51 13.09 3.18 -9.44
CA PRO A 51 14.41 3.65 -9.84
C PRO A 51 15.30 4.08 -8.66
N ASP A 52 16.60 3.89 -8.77
CA ASP A 52 17.56 4.14 -7.67
C ASP A 52 17.59 5.59 -7.22
N ASP A 53 17.40 6.53 -8.15
CA ASP A 53 17.34 7.98 -7.91
C ASP A 53 15.98 8.46 -7.40
N CYS A 54 14.94 7.61 -7.45
CA CYS A 54 13.62 7.91 -6.92
C CYS A 54 13.58 7.64 -5.41
N ARG A 55 13.19 8.65 -4.63
CA ARG A 55 13.08 8.53 -3.17
C ARG A 55 11.82 7.76 -2.78
N ILE A 56 11.88 7.03 -1.68
CA ILE A 56 10.73 6.39 -1.05
C ILE A 56 10.39 7.16 0.22
N GLU A 57 9.16 7.68 0.32
CA GLU A 57 8.67 8.44 1.47
C GLU A 57 7.49 7.67 2.10
N THR A 58 7.56 7.34 3.39
CA THR A 58 6.53 6.56 4.08
C THR A 58 5.82 7.40 5.15
N THR A 59 4.49 7.39 5.14
CA THR A 59 3.64 7.92 6.21
C THR A 59 2.98 6.75 6.94
N ILE A 60 3.12 6.72 8.26
CA ILE A 60 2.48 5.72 9.13
C ILE A 60 1.28 6.38 9.79
N GLU A 61 0.08 6.02 9.37
CA GLU A 61 -1.18 6.41 10.00
C GLU A 61 -1.45 5.51 11.21
N ASN A 62 -2.36 5.97 12.09
CA ASN A 62 -2.76 5.29 13.35
C ASN A 62 -1.61 4.60 14.11
N HIS A 63 -0.44 5.26 14.14
CA HIS A 63 0.80 4.69 14.64
C HIS A 63 0.70 4.24 16.11
N ASP A 64 -0.05 4.97 16.93
CA ASP A 64 -0.34 4.61 18.31
C ASP A 64 -1.13 3.29 18.42
N TRP A 65 -2.13 3.09 17.55
CA TRP A 65 -2.87 1.84 17.45
C TRP A 65 -1.94 0.68 17.05
N ILE A 66 -1.08 0.87 16.05
CA ILE A 66 -0.09 -0.14 15.63
C ILE A 66 0.85 -0.47 16.80
N GLY A 67 1.33 0.54 17.53
CA GLY A 67 2.21 0.35 18.68
C GLY A 67 1.59 -0.50 19.80
N GLN A 68 0.28 -0.37 20.01
CA GLN A 68 -0.47 -1.16 21.00
C GLN A 68 -0.73 -2.60 20.52
N HIS A 69 -1.07 -2.76 19.23
CA HIS A 69 -1.56 -4.04 18.70
C HIS A 69 -0.46 -4.91 18.08
N ALA A 70 0.65 -4.32 17.65
CA ALA A 70 1.80 -5.01 17.06
C ALA A 70 3.13 -4.44 17.61
N PRO A 71 3.36 -4.51 18.93
CA PRO A 71 4.50 -3.87 19.57
C PRO A 71 5.83 -4.37 19.00
N GLY A 72 6.62 -3.43 18.46
CA GLY A 72 7.92 -3.70 17.84
C GLY A 72 7.86 -4.51 16.55
N LEU A 73 6.67 -4.75 15.98
CA LEU A 73 6.48 -5.41 14.69
C LEU A 73 7.16 -6.81 14.60
N LYS A 74 7.29 -7.52 15.72
CA LYS A 74 8.21 -8.68 15.82
C LYS A 74 7.65 -10.00 15.28
N SER A 75 6.34 -10.09 15.05
CA SER A 75 5.71 -11.34 14.60
C SER A 75 4.30 -11.09 14.06
N ALA A 76 3.86 -11.97 13.15
CA ALA A 76 2.46 -12.11 12.79
C ALA A 76 1.59 -12.42 14.04
N ASN A 77 0.57 -11.58 14.27
CA ASN A 77 -0.32 -11.71 15.42
C ASN A 77 -1.80 -11.44 15.09
N GLY A 78 -2.15 -11.52 13.79
CA GLY A 78 -3.48 -11.19 13.28
C GLY A 78 -3.70 -9.70 12.97
N THR A 79 -2.76 -8.83 13.34
CA THR A 79 -2.69 -7.45 12.82
C THR A 79 -2.29 -7.46 11.35
N ILE A 80 -2.95 -6.64 10.56
CA ILE A 80 -2.71 -6.38 9.14
C ILE A 80 -2.25 -4.94 9.02
N ILE A 81 -1.15 -4.73 8.28
CA ILE A 81 -0.74 -3.39 7.85
C ILE A 81 -1.11 -3.25 6.38
N CYS A 82 -2.12 -2.43 6.10
CA CYS A 82 -2.49 -2.03 4.75
C CYS A 82 -1.54 -0.95 4.26
N ASN A 83 -1.15 -1.03 2.99
CA ASN A 83 -0.27 -0.07 2.36
C ASN A 83 -0.86 0.37 1.02
N VAL A 84 -0.83 1.68 0.77
CA VAL A 84 -1.09 2.26 -0.55
C VAL A 84 0.18 2.98 -0.97
N GLY A 85 0.81 2.48 -2.02
CA GLY A 85 2.01 3.06 -2.61
C GLY A 85 1.68 3.73 -3.92
N GLY A 86 2.13 4.97 -4.12
CA GLY A 86 1.98 5.63 -5.40
C GLY A 86 3.06 6.67 -5.64
N GLY A 87 3.38 6.87 -6.91
CA GLY A 87 4.45 7.78 -7.30
C GLY A 87 4.21 8.29 -8.70
N ASN A 88 4.97 9.31 -9.07
CA ASN A 88 4.99 9.80 -10.44
C ASN A 88 6.44 9.78 -10.93
N VAL A 89 6.68 9.19 -12.09
CA VAL A 89 8.01 9.16 -12.71
C VAL A 89 8.59 10.57 -12.91
N ALA A 90 7.75 11.59 -13.10
CA ALA A 90 8.16 12.99 -13.23
C ALA A 90 8.57 13.67 -11.91
N ARG A 91 8.21 13.11 -10.74
CA ARG A 91 8.45 13.74 -9.43
C ARG A 91 9.61 13.11 -8.64
N ALA A 92 10.24 12.06 -9.18
CA ALA A 92 11.33 11.31 -8.54
C ALA A 92 11.03 10.89 -7.09
N VAL A 93 9.76 10.57 -6.80
CA VAL A 93 9.31 10.16 -5.48
C VAL A 93 8.18 9.13 -5.55
N TYR A 94 8.30 8.08 -4.75
CA TYR A 94 7.28 7.07 -4.50
C TYR A 94 6.85 7.15 -3.04
N ARG A 95 5.58 7.47 -2.81
CA ARG A 95 5.01 7.65 -1.47
C ARG A 95 4.22 6.44 -1.05
N VAL A 96 4.37 6.03 0.19
CA VAL A 96 3.59 4.95 0.79
C VAL A 96 2.87 5.48 2.00
N VAL A 97 1.57 5.21 2.07
CA VAL A 97 0.75 5.43 3.27
C VAL A 97 0.41 4.06 3.85
N SER A 98 0.68 3.88 5.13
CA SER A 98 0.46 2.63 5.85
C SER A 98 -0.52 2.82 7.00
N TYR A 99 -1.43 1.86 7.19
CA TYR A 99 -2.43 1.88 8.26
C TYR A 99 -2.64 0.47 8.81
N GLY A 100 -2.69 0.34 10.14
CA GLY A 100 -2.90 -0.93 10.83
C GLY A 100 -4.37 -1.22 11.13
N HIS A 101 -4.79 -2.47 10.99
CA HIS A 101 -6.09 -2.95 11.45
C HIS A 101 -6.08 -4.47 11.70
N ASP A 102 -7.18 -5.02 12.18
CA ASP A 102 -7.38 -6.47 12.29
C ASP A 102 -8.29 -7.03 11.17
N HIS A 103 -8.34 -8.36 11.04
CA HIS A 103 -9.26 -9.03 10.11
C HIS A 103 -10.74 -8.75 10.41
N ALA A 104 -11.09 -8.43 11.66
CA ALA A 104 -12.48 -8.21 12.03
C ALA A 104 -13.04 -6.93 11.42
N THR A 105 -12.21 -5.98 10.99
CA THR A 105 -12.66 -4.74 10.34
C THR A 105 -12.85 -4.84 8.83
N VAL A 106 -12.32 -5.90 8.19
CA VAL A 106 -12.41 -6.09 6.72
C VAL A 106 -13.87 -6.25 6.27
N GLY A 107 -14.29 -5.47 5.29
CA GLY A 107 -15.64 -5.54 4.69
C GLY A 107 -16.78 -4.96 5.55
N LYS A 108 -16.49 -4.46 6.76
CA LYS A 108 -17.53 -3.85 7.63
C LYS A 108 -18.04 -2.51 7.12
N PHE A 109 -17.22 -1.77 6.39
CA PHE A 109 -17.54 -0.44 5.91
C PHE A 109 -17.95 -0.49 4.44
N LYS A 110 -19.21 -0.18 4.16
CA LYS A 110 -19.69 0.03 2.79
C LYS A 110 -19.31 1.44 2.36
N LYS A 111 -18.46 1.56 1.34
CA LYS A 111 -18.09 2.84 0.74
C LYS A 111 -19.12 3.21 -0.32
N GLN A 112 -19.48 4.49 -0.39
CA GLN A 112 -20.16 5.03 -1.56
C GLN A 112 -19.12 5.19 -2.66
N LEU A 113 -19.32 4.53 -3.80
CA LEU A 113 -18.45 4.67 -4.96
C LEU A 113 -18.84 5.92 -5.75
N LEU A 114 -17.85 6.57 -6.38
CA LEU A 114 -18.07 7.75 -7.22
C LEU A 114 -18.66 7.42 -8.61
N HIS A 115 -18.44 6.19 -9.07
CA HIS A 115 -18.94 5.56 -10.30
C HIS A 115 -19.09 4.05 -10.03
N ALA A 116 -19.77 3.30 -10.91
CA ALA A 116 -19.95 1.85 -10.76
C ALA A 116 -18.61 1.08 -10.88
N GLU A 117 -18.56 -0.14 -10.37
CA GLU A 117 -17.31 -0.95 -10.34
C GLU A 117 -16.78 -1.30 -11.74
N ASP A 118 -17.65 -1.29 -12.75
CA ASP A 118 -17.35 -1.55 -14.17
C ASP A 118 -17.18 -0.26 -15.00
N GLU A 119 -17.38 0.91 -14.42
CA GLU A 119 -17.16 2.21 -15.08
C GLU A 119 -15.70 2.66 -14.92
N GLN A 120 -15.08 3.19 -15.99
CA GLN A 120 -13.72 3.76 -15.91
C GLN A 120 -13.69 5.16 -15.29
N GLN A 121 -14.75 5.95 -15.48
CA GLN A 121 -14.87 7.32 -14.99
C GLN A 121 -16.34 7.77 -14.91
N LYS A 122 -16.57 8.84 -14.17
CA LYS A 122 -17.83 9.59 -14.19
C LYS A 122 -17.79 10.63 -15.31
N GLN A 123 -18.89 10.78 -16.06
CA GLN A 123 -19.07 11.87 -17.04
C GLN A 123 -19.44 13.19 -16.36
#